data_AF-A0A257AD66-F1
#
_entry.id   AF-A0A257AD66-F1
#
_cell.length_a   1.000
_cell.length_b   1.000
_cell.length_c   1.000
_cell.angle_alpha   90.00
_cell.angle_beta   90.00
_cell.angle_gamma   90.00
#
_symmetry.space_group_name_H-M   'P 1'
#
loop_
_entity.id
_entity.type
_entity.pdbx_description
1 polymer ?
#
loop_
_entity_poly.entity_id
_entity_poly.type
_entity_poly.pdbx_seq_one_letter_code
_entity_poly.pdbx_strand_id
1 'polypeptide(L)'
;AHLGEAHRAMVVACGVLAAIIIVFGIFGLSLEHLLGKGFGHTLEQLHLPVEAIEHSMPHLLVPILSVLSVAIGIVPAYLLYFSGKVDPAGIVEKYAVIRVFHNFFWNRWYIDSFYYMFFVGGITKLYTFVPKYIEEPLDKVFHVILPAIPGRLSDLVKHTQLERGLLASNLIYVLLFYIFVLLLILVVVMT
;
A
#
# COMPACT_ATOMS: atom_id res chain seq x y z
N ALA A 1 10.21 -43.33 -19.70
CA ALA A 1 10.42 -41.98 -20.23
C ALA A 1 9.26 -41.64 -21.17
N HIS A 2 8.19 -41.02 -20.64
CA HIS A 2 7.09 -40.47 -21.43
C HIS A 2 7.30 -38.95 -21.52
N LEU A 3 8.35 -38.53 -22.22
CA LEU A 3 8.47 -37.13 -22.64
C LEU A 3 7.78 -37.04 -24.00
N GLY A 4 6.44 -36.99 -23.97
CA GLY A 4 5.68 -36.69 -25.17
C GLY A 4 6.12 -35.33 -25.71
N GLU A 5 6.31 -35.22 -27.01
CA GLU A 5 6.62 -33.95 -27.67
C GLU A 5 5.64 -32.86 -27.19
N ALA A 6 6.18 -31.67 -26.90
CA ALA A 6 5.37 -30.55 -26.47
C ALA A 6 4.23 -30.29 -27.47
N HIS A 7 3.05 -29.93 -26.96
CA HIS A 7 1.87 -29.68 -27.78
C HIS A 7 2.20 -28.73 -28.95
N ARG A 8 1.73 -29.04 -30.16
CA ARG A 8 2.16 -28.36 -31.41
C ARG A 8 2.04 -26.83 -31.33
N ALA A 9 1.02 -26.30 -30.63
CA ALA A 9 0.87 -24.87 -30.45
C ALA A 9 2.01 -24.23 -29.62
N MET A 10 2.55 -24.92 -28.61
CA MET A 10 3.68 -24.44 -27.81
C MET A 10 4.96 -24.40 -28.64
N VAL A 11 5.21 -25.43 -29.46
CA VAL A 11 6.37 -25.46 -30.36
C VAL A 11 6.30 -24.32 -31.38
N VAL A 12 5.13 -24.07 -31.95
CA VAL A 12 4.93 -22.94 -32.88
C VAL A 12 5.17 -21.61 -32.16
N ALA A 13 4.59 -21.40 -30.97
CA ALA A 13 4.77 -20.16 -30.22
C ALA A 13 6.25 -19.92 -29.84
N CYS A 14 6.94 -20.94 -29.32
CA CYS A 14 8.35 -20.86 -28.97
C CYS A 14 9.23 -20.67 -30.22
N GLY A 15 8.91 -21.33 -31.33
CA GLY A 15 9.64 -21.20 -32.59
C GLY A 15 9.51 -19.80 -33.19
N VAL A 16 8.30 -19.24 -33.19
CA VAL A 16 8.06 -17.85 -33.62
C VAL A 16 8.80 -16.87 -32.72
N LEU A 17 8.74 -17.06 -31.39
CA LEU A 17 9.47 -16.22 -30.45
C LEU A 17 10.98 -16.27 -30.68
N ALA A 18 11.55 -17.46 -30.88
CA ALA A 18 12.97 -17.64 -31.16
C ALA A 18 13.38 -16.96 -32.47
N ALA A 19 12.57 -17.08 -33.52
CA ALA A 19 12.81 -16.41 -34.79
C ALA A 19 12.83 -14.87 -34.62
N ILE A 20 11.87 -14.32 -33.87
CA ILE A 20 11.82 -12.88 -33.56
C ILE A 20 13.07 -12.43 -32.79
N ILE A 21 13.53 -13.20 -31.80
CA ILE A 21 14.76 -12.90 -31.05
C ILE A 21 15.99 -12.87 -31.97
N ILE A 22 16.12 -13.82 -32.91
CA ILE A 22 17.23 -13.85 -33.87
C ILE A 22 17.18 -12.62 -34.78
N VAL A 23 16.00 -12.29 -35.31
CA VAL A 23 15.80 -11.10 -36.15
C VAL A 23 16.21 -9.85 -35.37
N PHE A 24 15.74 -9.67 -34.13
CA PHE A 24 16.14 -8.55 -33.30
C PHE A 24 17.64 -8.52 -33.00
N GLY A 25 18.28 -9.68 -32.80
CA GLY A 25 19.73 -9.77 -32.62
C GLY A 25 20.51 -9.27 -33.84
N ILE A 26 20.06 -9.60 -35.05
CA ILE A 26 20.68 -9.16 -36.31
C ILE A 26 20.48 -7.64 -36.52
N PHE A 27 19.30 -7.12 -36.22
CA PHE A 27 18.97 -5.70 -36.39
C PHE A 27 19.31 -4.81 -35.18
N GLY A 28 19.90 -5.37 -34.12
CA GLY A 28 20.09 -4.71 -32.83
C GLY A 28 20.83 -3.38 -32.89
N LEU A 29 21.92 -3.30 -33.67
CA LEU A 29 22.70 -2.06 -33.84
C LEU A 29 21.90 -0.95 -34.54
N SER A 30 21.02 -1.31 -35.48
CA SER A 30 20.15 -0.33 -36.16
C SER A 30 19.03 0.14 -35.23
N LEU A 31 18.48 -0.77 -34.43
CA LEU A 31 17.49 -0.46 -33.39
C LEU A 31 18.06 0.49 -32.34
N GLU A 32 19.29 0.28 -31.87
CA GLU A 32 19.96 1.14 -30.89
C GLU A 32 20.00 2.60 -31.37
N HIS A 33 20.40 2.84 -32.62
CA HIS A 33 20.45 4.19 -33.18
C HIS A 33 19.06 4.83 -33.33
N LEU A 34 18.06 4.03 -33.72
CA LEU A 34 16.68 4.50 -33.86
C LEU A 34 16.05 4.83 -32.48
N LEU A 35 16.26 3.98 -31.48
CA LEU A 35 15.81 4.21 -30.11
C LEU A 35 16.52 5.43 -29.52
N GLY A 36 17.85 5.52 -29.66
CA GLY A 36 18.63 6.65 -29.15
C GLY A 36 18.12 7.99 -29.69
N LYS A 37 17.85 8.08 -31.00
CA LYS A 37 17.28 9.27 -31.62
C LYS A 37 15.84 9.55 -31.16
N GLY A 38 14.99 8.53 -31.06
CA GLY A 38 13.60 8.68 -30.62
C GLY A 38 13.47 9.13 -29.17
N PHE A 39 14.27 8.54 -28.27
CA PHE A 39 14.34 8.95 -26.87
C PHE A 39 14.94 10.34 -26.71
N GLY A 40 16.01 10.66 -27.45
CA GLY A 40 16.61 11.99 -27.44
C GLY A 40 15.60 13.09 -27.75
N HIS A 41 14.80 12.89 -28.81
CA HIS A 41 13.75 13.85 -29.18
C HIS A 41 12.66 13.99 -28.11
N THR A 42 12.26 12.88 -27.48
CA THR A 42 11.23 12.88 -26.41
C THR A 42 11.74 13.55 -25.14
N LEU A 43 13.01 13.37 -24.79
CA LEU A 43 13.65 13.95 -23.61
C LEU A 43 13.90 15.46 -23.79
N GLU A 44 14.30 15.88 -24.99
CA GLU A 44 14.44 17.28 -25.36
C GLU A 44 13.09 18.01 -25.30
N GLN A 45 12.01 17.36 -25.77
CA GLN A 45 10.65 17.89 -25.64
C GLN A 45 10.20 18.03 -24.17
N LEU A 46 10.79 17.25 -23.25
CA LEU A 46 10.52 17.30 -21.82
C LEU A 46 11.40 18.30 -21.05
N HIS A 47 12.26 19.08 -21.74
CA HIS A 47 13.21 20.04 -21.17
C HIS A 47 14.13 19.48 -20.07
N LEU A 48 14.39 18.17 -20.08
CA LEU A 48 15.33 17.57 -19.15
C LEU A 48 16.76 17.85 -19.66
N PRO A 49 17.66 18.39 -18.83
CA PRO A 49 19.04 18.60 -19.23
C PRO A 49 19.70 17.24 -19.44
N VAL A 50 19.84 16.84 -20.71
CA VAL A 50 20.68 15.71 -21.09
C VAL A 50 22.09 16.27 -21.24
N GLU A 51 22.77 16.47 -20.11
CA GLU A 51 24.22 16.55 -20.13
C GLU A 51 24.73 15.15 -20.50
N ALA A 52 24.94 14.92 -21.80
CA ALA A 52 25.65 13.75 -22.27
C ALA A 52 27.08 13.87 -21.78
N ILE A 53 27.35 13.32 -20.60
CA ILE A 53 28.70 13.07 -20.13
C ILE A 53 29.25 12.01 -21.10
N GLU A 54 29.87 12.46 -22.19
CA GLU A 54 30.65 11.62 -23.09
C GLU A 54 31.88 11.13 -22.32
N HIS A 55 31.68 10.12 -21.48
CA HIS A 55 32.78 9.30 -21.04
C HIS A 55 33.33 8.61 -22.29
N SER A 56 34.54 9.00 -22.70
CA SER A 56 35.37 8.35 -23.72
C SER A 56 35.71 6.91 -23.31
N MET A 57 34.69 6.07 -23.18
CA MET A 57 34.83 4.64 -23.05
C MET A 57 34.90 4.05 -24.46
N PRO A 58 35.82 3.11 -24.73
CA PRO A 58 35.88 2.48 -26.02
C PRO A 58 34.54 1.77 -26.29
N HIS A 59 33.87 2.14 -27.38
CA HIS A 59 32.56 1.64 -27.79
C HIS A 59 32.45 0.10 -27.82
N LEU A 60 33.57 -0.59 -28.07
CA LEU A 60 33.64 -2.05 -28.10
C LEU A 60 33.96 -2.70 -26.75
N LEU A 61 34.48 -1.95 -25.78
CA LEU A 61 34.94 -2.51 -24.51
C LEU A 61 33.77 -2.97 -23.65
N VAL A 62 32.69 -2.18 -23.57
CA VAL A 62 31.46 -2.53 -22.83
C VAL A 62 30.85 -3.84 -23.34
N PRO A 63 30.53 -4.02 -24.63
CA PRO A 63 29.92 -5.26 -25.11
C PRO A 63 30.86 -6.46 -24.94
N ILE A 64 32.18 -6.30 -25.14
CA ILE A 64 33.15 -7.39 -24.89
C ILE A 64 33.09 -7.81 -23.41
N LEU A 65 33.13 -6.86 -22.47
CA LEU A 65 33.07 -7.16 -21.04
C LEU A 65 31.74 -7.83 -20.66
N SER A 66 30.63 -7.41 -21.26
CA SER A 66 29.31 -8.05 -21.05
C SER A 66 29.32 -9.51 -21.51
N VAL A 67 29.84 -9.80 -22.69
CA VAL A 67 29.95 -11.19 -23.20
C VAL A 67 30.87 -12.03 -22.32
N LEU A 68 32.01 -11.48 -21.90
CA LEU A 68 32.93 -12.16 -20.99
C LEU A 68 32.29 -12.44 -19.63
N SER A 69 31.53 -11.49 -19.07
CA SER A 69 30.82 -11.66 -17.81
C SER A 69 29.83 -12.83 -17.88
N VAL A 70 29.05 -12.92 -18.97
CA VAL A 70 28.13 -14.04 -19.20
C VAL A 70 28.90 -15.36 -19.34
N ALA A 71 29.98 -15.38 -20.13
CA ALA A 71 30.80 -16.57 -20.32
C ALA A 71 31.41 -17.08 -19.01
N ILE A 72 31.91 -16.17 -18.16
CA ILE A 72 32.42 -16.50 -16.82
C ILE A 72 31.31 -17.07 -15.94
N GLY A 73 30.08 -16.55 -16.02
CA GLY A 73 28.93 -17.05 -15.27
C GLY A 73 28.45 -18.45 -15.69
N ILE A 74 28.65 -18.84 -16.95
CA ILE A 74 28.30 -20.19 -17.44
C ILE A 74 29.17 -21.26 -16.77
N VAL A 75 30.45 -20.97 -16.52
CA VAL A 75 31.39 -21.93 -15.92
C VAL A 75 30.92 -22.49 -14.56
N PRO A 76 30.62 -21.67 -13.52
CA PRO A 76 30.13 -22.19 -12.25
C PRO A 76 28.75 -22.84 -12.39
N ALA A 77 27.88 -22.34 -13.27
CA ALA A 77 26.57 -22.96 -13.52
C ALA A 77 26.73 -24.39 -14.07
N TYR A 78 27.62 -24.59 -15.04
CA TYR A 78 27.91 -25.90 -15.61
C TYR A 78 28.50 -26.86 -14.57
N LEU A 79 29.44 -26.40 -13.74
CA LEU A 79 30.07 -27.21 -12.71
C LEU A 79 29.09 -27.65 -11.61
N LEU A 80 28.18 -26.76 -11.19
CA LEU A 80 27.21 -27.02 -10.13
C LEU A 80 26.03 -27.89 -10.58
N TYR A 81 25.51 -27.66 -11.80
CA TYR A 81 24.26 -28.30 -12.22
C TYR A 81 24.44 -29.45 -13.22
N PHE A 82 25.46 -29.40 -14.09
CA PHE A 82 25.59 -30.37 -15.19
C PHE A 82 26.71 -31.38 -14.97
N SER A 83 27.86 -30.93 -14.44
CA SER A 83 29.04 -31.76 -14.24
C SER A 83 28.84 -32.84 -13.16
N GLY A 84 27.92 -32.62 -12.21
CA GLY A 84 27.65 -33.54 -11.10
C GLY A 84 28.81 -33.75 -10.12
N LYS A 85 29.94 -33.05 -10.33
CA LYS A 85 31.17 -33.17 -9.53
C LYS A 85 31.12 -32.39 -8.22
N VAL A 86 30.22 -31.41 -8.14
CA VAL A 86 30.08 -30.52 -7.00
C VAL A 86 28.66 -30.67 -6.47
N ASP A 87 28.52 -31.03 -5.21
CA ASP A 87 27.22 -31.06 -4.55
C ASP A 87 26.83 -29.64 -4.09
N PRO A 88 25.81 -29.01 -4.70
CA PRO A 88 25.39 -27.66 -4.32
C PRO A 88 24.89 -27.61 -2.87
N ALA A 89 24.23 -28.66 -2.40
CA ALA A 89 23.70 -28.74 -1.03
C ALA A 89 24.85 -28.76 -0.01
N GLY A 90 25.86 -29.60 -0.25
CA GLY A 90 27.06 -29.66 0.58
C GLY A 90 27.84 -28.35 0.68
N ILE A 91 27.86 -27.52 -0.38
CA ILE A 91 28.49 -26.18 -0.32
C ILE A 91 27.72 -25.23 0.61
N VAL A 92 26.40 -25.19 0.48
CA VAL A 92 25.54 -24.33 1.31
C VAL A 92 25.61 -24.74 2.78
N GLU A 93 25.72 -26.03 3.06
CA GLU A 93 25.88 -26.53 4.42
C GLU A 93 27.27 -26.23 4.99
N LYS A 94 28.33 -26.36 4.19
CA LYS A 94 29.71 -26.16 4.64
C LYS A 94 30.04 -24.69 4.96
N TYR A 95 29.50 -23.73 4.20
CA TYR A 95 29.85 -22.31 4.35
C TYR A 95 28.67 -21.49 4.89
N ALA A 96 28.82 -20.97 6.11
CA ALA A 96 27.79 -20.15 6.76
C ALA A 96 27.39 -18.90 5.94
N VAL A 97 28.36 -18.23 5.31
CA VAL A 97 28.11 -17.04 4.48
C VAL A 97 27.23 -17.40 3.27
N ILE A 98 27.56 -18.48 2.56
CA ILE A 98 26.77 -18.95 1.42
C ILE A 98 25.36 -19.33 1.87
N ARG A 99 25.22 -19.95 3.05
CA ARG A 99 23.90 -20.26 3.63
C ARG A 99 23.04 -19.02 3.86
N VAL A 100 23.63 -17.93 4.36
CA VAL A 100 22.92 -16.66 4.58
C VAL A 100 22.45 -16.10 3.25
N PHE A 101 23.33 -16.01 2.25
CA PHE A 101 22.95 -15.52 0.93
C PHE A 101 21.90 -16.43 0.29
N HIS A 102 22.10 -17.74 0.34
CA HIS A 102 21.13 -18.72 -0.15
C HIS A 102 19.76 -18.48 0.47
N ASN A 103 19.66 -18.38 1.79
CA ASN A 103 18.39 -18.14 2.49
C ASN A 103 17.78 -16.78 2.11
N PHE A 104 18.59 -15.75 1.94
CA PHE A 104 18.14 -14.42 1.52
C PHE A 104 17.53 -14.46 0.10
N PHE A 105 18.24 -15.02 -0.88
CA PHE A 105 17.75 -15.15 -2.25
C PHE A 105 16.58 -16.13 -2.35
N TRP A 106 16.62 -17.23 -1.60
CA TRP A 106 15.55 -18.24 -1.52
C TRP A 106 14.24 -17.66 -0.98
N ASN A 107 14.31 -16.84 0.07
CA ASN A 107 13.16 -16.14 0.64
C ASN A 107 12.76 -14.87 -0.16
N ARG A 108 13.11 -14.81 -1.46
CA ARG A 108 12.77 -13.69 -2.36
C ARG A 108 13.15 -12.33 -1.75
N TRP A 109 14.31 -12.28 -1.10
CA TRP A 109 14.87 -11.09 -0.43
C TRP A 109 14.01 -10.59 0.73
N TYR A 110 13.15 -11.44 1.28
CA TYR A 110 12.18 -11.11 2.33
C TYR A 110 11.19 -9.99 1.94
N ILE A 111 11.04 -9.68 0.65
CA ILE A 111 10.10 -8.65 0.16
C ILE A 111 8.67 -9.02 0.55
N ASP A 112 8.28 -10.29 0.36
CA ASP A 112 6.95 -10.77 0.71
C ASP A 112 6.71 -10.63 2.22
N SER A 113 7.65 -11.10 3.05
CA SER A 113 7.55 -10.99 4.52
C SER A 113 7.45 -9.54 4.98
N PHE A 114 8.26 -8.65 4.40
CA PHE A 114 8.20 -7.23 4.68
C PHE A 114 6.85 -6.63 4.29
N TYR A 115 6.33 -6.96 3.11
CA TYR A 115 5.06 -6.46 2.62
C TYR A 115 3.89 -6.89 3.53
N TYR A 116 3.82 -8.18 3.88
CA TYR A 116 2.77 -8.68 4.76
C TYR A 116 2.89 -8.13 6.18
N MET A 117 4.10 -7.97 6.70
CA MET A 117 4.31 -7.40 8.04
C MET A 117 3.93 -5.93 8.09
N PHE A 118 4.42 -5.13 7.14
CA PHE A 118 4.31 -3.68 7.16
C PHE A 118 2.95 -3.21 6.63
N PHE A 119 2.59 -3.57 5.41
CA PHE A 119 1.35 -3.10 4.79
C PHE A 119 0.15 -3.86 5.32
N VAL A 120 0.10 -5.18 5.14
CA VAL A 120 -1.09 -5.96 5.51
C VAL A 120 -1.29 -5.94 7.03
N GLY A 121 -0.25 -6.26 7.80
CA GLY A 121 -0.28 -6.24 9.26
C GLY A 121 -0.52 -4.85 9.83
N GLY A 122 0.12 -3.81 9.26
CA GLY A 122 -0.08 -2.42 9.67
C GLY A 122 -1.52 -1.95 9.44
N ILE A 123 -2.07 -2.17 8.24
CA ILE A 123 -3.45 -1.79 7.90
C ILE A 123 -4.45 -2.57 8.76
N THR A 124 -4.23 -3.86 9.00
CA THR A 124 -5.13 -4.67 9.87
C THR A 124 -5.16 -4.15 11.31
N LYS A 125 -4.00 -3.72 11.84
CA LYS A 125 -3.93 -3.10 13.16
C LYS A 125 -4.63 -1.73 13.19
N LEU A 126 -4.47 -0.92 12.15
CA LEU A 126 -5.20 0.35 12.04
C LEU A 126 -6.71 0.13 11.97
N TYR A 127 -7.16 -0.85 11.18
CA TYR A 127 -8.57 -1.21 11.06
C TYR A 127 -9.18 -1.64 12.40
N THR A 128 -8.45 -2.35 13.25
CA THR A 128 -8.95 -2.74 14.58
C THR A 128 -8.81 -1.61 15.62
N PHE A 129 -7.88 -0.69 15.41
CA PHE A 129 -7.67 0.47 16.28
C PHE A 129 -8.80 1.51 16.15
N VAL A 130 -9.23 1.82 14.93
CA VAL A 130 -10.24 2.86 14.68
C VAL A 130 -11.57 2.58 15.41
N PRO A 131 -12.18 1.38 15.32
CA PRO A 131 -13.43 1.10 16.03
C PRO A 131 -13.28 1.24 17.54
N LYS A 132 -12.20 0.68 18.09
CA LYS A 132 -11.98 0.64 19.53
C LYS A 132 -11.71 2.01 20.15
N TYR A 133 -10.94 2.85 19.47
CA TYR A 133 -10.47 4.12 20.04
C TYR A 133 -11.23 5.34 19.53
N ILE A 134 -11.95 5.22 18.41
CA ILE A 134 -12.68 6.33 17.78
C ILE A 134 -14.18 6.03 17.77
N GLU A 135 -14.61 4.88 17.24
CA GLU A 135 -16.05 4.62 17.05
C GLU A 135 -16.77 4.33 18.37
N GLU A 136 -16.24 3.45 19.23
CA GLU A 136 -16.82 3.14 20.54
C GLU A 136 -17.03 4.37 21.46
N PRO A 137 -16.04 5.27 21.65
CA PRO A 137 -16.26 6.47 22.46
C PRO A 137 -17.23 7.44 21.79
N LEU A 138 -17.19 7.57 20.46
CA LEU A 138 -18.11 8.42 19.72
C LEU A 138 -19.55 7.91 19.86
N ASP A 139 -19.76 6.61 19.70
CA ASP A 139 -21.05 5.95 19.84
C ASP A 139 -21.63 6.13 21.24
N LYS A 140 -20.79 5.99 22.28
CA LYS A 140 -21.18 6.26 23.67
C LYS A 140 -21.61 7.72 23.87
N VAL A 141 -20.93 8.68 23.24
CA VAL A 141 -21.32 10.09 23.30
C VAL A 141 -22.71 10.29 22.67
N PHE A 142 -22.92 9.77 21.47
CA PHE A 142 -24.17 10.00 20.73
C PHE A 142 -25.37 9.23 21.27
N HIS A 143 -25.19 8.00 21.75
CA HIS A 143 -26.31 7.15 22.18
C HIS A 143 -26.56 7.15 23.69
N VAL A 144 -25.57 7.52 24.53
CA VAL A 144 -25.73 7.55 25.99
C VAL A 144 -25.76 8.97 26.52
N ILE A 145 -24.74 9.77 26.19
CA ILE A 145 -24.58 11.11 26.79
C ILE A 145 -25.61 12.08 26.21
N LEU A 146 -25.72 12.14 24.87
CA LEU A 146 -26.63 13.08 24.20
C LEU A 146 -28.10 12.89 24.60
N PRO A 147 -28.65 11.65 24.64
CA PRO A 147 -30.06 11.43 25.01
C PRO A 147 -30.33 11.57 26.51
N ALA A 148 -29.31 11.38 27.36
CA ALA A 148 -29.45 11.56 28.81
C ALA A 148 -29.71 13.02 29.22
N ILE A 149 -29.29 13.99 28.39
CA ILE A 149 -29.52 15.42 28.65
C ILE A 149 -31.03 15.76 28.61
N PRO A 150 -31.76 15.57 27.49
CA PRO A 150 -33.19 15.83 27.45
C PRO A 150 -33.98 14.89 28.37
N GLY A 151 -33.54 13.63 28.55
CA GLY A 151 -34.15 12.69 29.48
C GLY A 151 -34.18 13.24 30.91
N ARG A 152 -33.03 13.67 31.45
CA ARG A 152 -32.93 14.26 32.79
C ARG A 152 -33.71 15.57 32.93
N LEU A 153 -33.70 16.42 31.90
CA LEU A 153 -34.54 17.62 31.86
C LEU A 153 -36.03 17.26 31.98
N SER A 154 -36.48 16.26 31.23
CA SER A 154 -37.88 15.81 31.27
C SER A 154 -38.25 15.17 32.61
N ASP A 155 -37.35 14.40 33.23
CA ASP A 155 -37.58 13.80 34.55
C ASP A 155 -37.63 14.86 35.65
N LEU A 156 -36.79 15.90 35.56
CA LEU A 156 -36.83 17.04 36.48
C LEU A 156 -38.15 17.80 36.37
N VAL A 157 -38.60 18.06 35.14
CA VAL A 157 -39.91 18.69 34.86
C VAL A 157 -41.06 17.83 35.41
N LYS A 158 -41.02 16.51 35.23
CA LYS A 158 -42.02 15.57 35.79
C LYS A 158 -42.02 15.54 37.32
N HIS A 159 -40.84 15.52 37.96
CA HIS A 159 -40.72 15.55 39.42
C HIS A 159 -41.22 16.85 40.03
N THR A 160 -41.21 17.95 39.28
CA THR A 160 -41.72 19.27 39.69
C THR A 160 -43.27 19.34 39.70
N GLN A 161 -43.98 18.22 39.52
CA GLN A 161 -45.43 18.10 39.70
C GLN A 161 -46.29 19.08 38.88
N LEU A 162 -45.94 19.34 37.63
CA LEU A 162 -46.80 20.13 36.73
C LEU A 162 -48.13 19.40 36.38
N GLU A 163 -48.20 18.09 36.62
CA GLU A 163 -49.32 17.22 36.27
C GLU A 163 -50.01 16.54 37.48
N ARG A 164 -49.79 17.00 38.72
CA ARG A 164 -50.68 16.55 39.81
C ARG A 164 -51.99 17.30 39.68
N GLY A 165 -53.06 16.60 39.26
CA GLY A 165 -54.40 17.12 38.99
C GLY A 165 -55.16 17.80 40.15
N LEU A 166 -54.47 18.42 41.10
CA LEU A 166 -55.04 19.37 42.05
C LEU A 166 -55.11 20.76 41.40
N LEU A 167 -56.30 21.15 40.97
CA LEU A 167 -56.63 22.45 40.35
C LEU A 167 -56.00 23.67 41.06
N ALA A 168 -55.92 23.63 42.40
CA ALA A 168 -55.37 24.72 43.20
C ALA A 168 -53.87 24.99 42.94
N SER A 169 -53.06 23.94 42.73
CA SER A 169 -51.62 24.10 42.52
C SER A 169 -51.33 24.77 41.16
N ASN A 170 -52.01 24.31 40.09
CA ASN A 170 -51.87 24.91 38.77
C ASN A 170 -52.33 26.37 38.73
N LEU A 171 -53.40 26.72 39.43
CA LEU A 171 -53.87 28.10 39.55
C LEU A 171 -52.83 29.01 40.23
N ILE A 172 -52.15 28.52 41.27
CA ILE A 172 -51.08 29.27 41.95
C ILE A 172 -49.91 29.53 41.00
N TYR A 173 -49.51 28.55 40.19
CA TYR A 173 -48.43 28.73 39.19
C TYR A 173 -48.79 29.76 38.11
N VAL A 174 -50.01 29.72 37.58
CA VAL A 174 -50.48 30.71 36.59
C VAL A 174 -50.48 32.13 37.18
N LEU A 175 -50.90 32.28 38.44
CA LEU A 175 -50.93 33.57 39.11
C LEU A 175 -49.51 34.11 39.40
N LEU A 176 -48.59 33.26 39.84
CA LEU A 176 -47.17 33.61 39.99
C LEU A 176 -46.53 34.01 38.67
N PHE A 177 -46.83 33.28 37.58
CA PHE A 177 -46.35 33.63 36.24
C PHE A 177 -46.87 35.00 35.79
N TYR A 178 -48.15 35.30 36.02
CA TYR A 178 -48.73 36.59 35.67
C TYR A 178 -48.08 37.74 36.45
N ILE A 179 -47.86 37.57 37.75
CA ILE A 179 -47.14 38.56 38.57
C ILE A 179 -45.72 38.76 38.06
N PHE A 180 -45.00 37.67 37.74
CA PHE A 180 -43.64 37.75 37.21
C PHE A 180 -43.58 38.52 35.88
N VAL A 181 -44.49 38.24 34.95
CA VAL A 181 -44.57 38.93 33.66
C VAL A 181 -44.89 40.42 33.85
N LEU A 182 -45.83 40.76 34.73
CA LEU A 182 -46.13 42.16 35.05
C LEU A 182 -44.93 42.90 35.65
N LEU A 183 -44.17 42.23 36.52
CA LEU A 183 -42.96 42.80 37.13
C LEU A 183 -41.87 43.00 36.08
N LEU A 184 -41.70 42.03 35.16
CA LEU A 184 -40.77 42.15 34.04
C LEU A 184 -41.15 43.30 33.11
N ILE A 185 -42.44 43.46 32.78
CA ILE A 185 -42.94 44.58 31.98
C ILE A 185 -42.70 45.90 32.71
N LEU A 186 -43.00 45.99 34.00
CA LEU A 186 -42.77 47.18 34.81
C LEU A 186 -41.27 47.56 34.81
N VAL A 187 -40.39 46.59 35.00
CA VAL A 187 -38.93 46.79 34.95
C VAL A 187 -38.52 47.32 33.58
N VAL A 188 -38.98 46.69 32.50
CA VAL A 188 -38.68 47.09 31.12
C VAL A 188 -39.24 48.48 30.77
N VAL A 189 -40.37 48.88 31.36
CA VAL A 189 -40.99 50.20 31.15
C VAL A 189 -40.33 51.29 32.01
N MET A 190 -39.78 50.94 33.17
CA MET A 190 -39.06 51.87 34.05
C MET A 190 -37.57 52.05 33.69
N THR A 191 -36.99 51.14 32.90
CA THR A 191 -35.67 51.29 32.25
C THR A 191 -35.78 52.05 30.94
#